data_AF-A0A434A2X1-F1
#
_entry.id   AF-A0A434A2X1-F1
#
_cell.length_a   1.000
_cell.length_b   1.000
_cell.length_c   1.000
_cell.angle_alpha   90.00
_cell.angle_beta   90.00
_cell.angle_gamma   90.00
#
_symmetry.space_group_name_H-M   'P 1'
#
loop_
_entity.id
_entity.type
_entity.pdbx_description
1 polymer ?
#
loop_
_entity_poly.entity_id
_entity_poly.type
_entity_poly.pdbx_seq_one_letter_code
_entity_poly.pdbx_strand_id
1 'polypeptide(L)' 'MSWISVKNRKPLTYKTGNWDGKNSDLVLCEDKNGNHHIALFCDGFMDGSPFENWYDKSGFDLDVEIVRWMEIPV' A
#
# COMPACT_ATOMS: atom_id res chain seq x y z
N MET A 1 -2.64 -18.20 -2.27
CA MET A 1 -2.01 -16.91 -1.88
C MET A 1 -1.82 -16.90 -0.38
N SER A 2 -0.68 -16.38 0.09
CA SER A 2 -0.39 -16.23 1.52
C SER A 2 -0.39 -14.76 1.88
N TRP A 3 -0.97 -14.42 3.04
CA TRP A 3 -0.84 -13.08 3.61
C TRP A 3 0.62 -12.79 3.99
N ILE A 4 1.07 -11.59 3.65
CA ILE A 4 2.42 -11.10 3.90
C ILE A 4 2.32 -9.95 4.89
N SER A 5 3.00 -10.04 6.03
CA SER A 5 3.06 -8.93 6.96
C SER A 5 3.82 -7.75 6.35
N VAL A 6 3.28 -6.54 6.51
CA VAL A 6 3.94 -5.29 6.08
C VAL A 6 5.31 -5.11 6.75
N LYS A 7 5.50 -5.67 7.95
CA LYS A 7 6.79 -5.67 8.66
C LYS A 7 7.85 -6.55 7.99
N ASN A 8 7.42 -7.61 7.30
CA ASN A 8 8.33 -8.52 6.61
C ASN A 8 8.64 -8.02 5.20
N ARG A 9 7.60 -7.55 4.49
CA ARG A 9 7.71 -7.08 3.10
C ARG A 9 6.54 -6.17 2.75
N LYS A 10 6.82 -5.06 2.09
CA LYS A 10 5.82 -4.13 1.52
C LYS A 10 5.51 -4.51 0.06
N PRO A 11 4.36 -4.10 -0.49
CA PRO A 11 4.09 -4.26 -1.92
C PRO A 11 5.18 -3.58 -2.75
N LEU A 12 5.52 -4.16 -3.90
CA LEU A 12 6.49 -3.58 -4.82
C LEU A 12 5.90 -2.34 -5.49
N THR A 13 6.56 -1.19 -5.33
CA THR A 13 6.19 0.06 -6.00
C THR A 13 7.02 0.23 -7.27
N TYR A 14 6.34 0.45 -8.41
CA TYR A 14 7.01 0.55 -9.70
C TYR A 14 6.29 1.46 -10.70
N LYS A 15 4.98 1.69 -10.50
CA LYS A 15 4.20 2.59 -11.33
C LYS A 15 4.50 4.03 -10.89
N THR A 16 4.69 4.94 -11.83
CA THR A 16 4.81 6.37 -11.52
C THR A 16 3.56 6.81 -10.75
N GLY A 17 3.76 7.28 -9.52
CA GLY A 17 2.71 7.82 -8.68
C GLY A 17 2.57 9.33 -8.84
N ASN A 18 1.80 9.93 -7.94
CA ASN A 18 1.78 11.39 -7.79
C ASN A 18 3.04 11.84 -7.04
N TRP A 19 3.47 13.09 -7.29
CA TRP A 19 4.71 13.66 -6.74
C TRP A 19 5.94 12.82 -7.13
N ASP A 20 6.88 12.65 -6.20
CA ASP A 20 8.08 11.81 -6.36
C ASP A 20 7.86 10.37 -5.87
N GLY A 21 6.60 9.94 -5.74
CA GLY A 21 6.21 8.61 -5.28
C GLY A 21 6.08 7.56 -6.39
N LYS A 22 6.17 6.29 -6.01
CA LYS A 22 5.80 5.15 -6.85
C LYS A 22 4.68 4.36 -6.20
N ASN A 23 3.78 3.87 -7.04
CA ASN A 23 2.63 3.06 -6.64
C ASN A 23 2.88 1.58 -6.93
N SER A 24 2.30 0.72 -6.09
CA SER A 24 2.18 -0.71 -6.35
C SER A 24 1.00 -1.05 -7.26
N ASP A 25 0.83 -2.33 -7.56
CA ASP A 25 -0.47 -2.86 -7.96
C ASP A 25 -1.51 -2.74 -6.84
N LEU A 26 -2.79 -2.88 -7.19
CA LEU A 26 -3.83 -3.08 -6.19
C LEU A 26 -3.61 -4.41 -5.50
N VAL A 27 -3.70 -4.39 -4.18
CA VAL A 27 -3.58 -5.56 -3.30
C VAL A 27 -4.78 -5.62 -2.38
N LEU A 28 -5.09 -6.83 -1.90
CA LEU A 28 -6.00 -6.99 -0.79
C LEU A 28 -5.18 -6.80 0.49
N CYS A 29 -5.57 -5.84 1.33
CA CYS A 29 -4.90 -5.56 2.59
C CYS A 29 -5.84 -5.74 3.79
N GLU A 30 -5.26 -6.02 4.95
CA GLU A 30 -5.98 -6.13 6.22
C GLU A 30 -5.46 -5.08 7.20
N ASP A 31 -6.38 -4.34 7.81
CA ASP A 31 -6.07 -3.38 8.86
C ASP A 31 -5.89 -4.06 10.23
N LYS A 32 -5.38 -3.31 11.22
CA LYS A 32 -5.20 -3.81 12.60
C LYS A 32 -6.49 -4.25 13.29
N ASN A 33 -7.66 -3.85 12.79
CA ASN A 33 -8.96 -4.23 13.32
C ASN A 33 -9.51 -5.49 12.64
N GLY A 34 -8.80 -6.04 11.64
CA GLY A 34 -9.20 -7.20 10.87
C GLY A 34 -10.11 -6.90 9.68
N ASN A 35 -10.34 -5.64 9.31
CA ASN A 35 -11.12 -5.31 8.11
C ASN A 35 -10.26 -5.41 6.86
N HIS A 36 -10.88 -5.82 5.76
CA HIS A 36 -10.22 -5.94 4.46
C HIS A 36 -10.52 -4.76 3.55
N HIS A 37 -9.49 -4.29 2.86
CA HIS A 37 -9.55 -3.18 1.91
C HIS A 37 -8.83 -3.55 0.62
N ILE A 38 -9.27 -2.96 -0.50
CA ILE A 38 -8.51 -3.02 -1.76
C ILE A 38 -7.78 -1.69 -1.89
N ALA A 39 -6.46 -1.75 -1.91
CA ALA A 39 -5.62 -0.56 -1.84
C ALA A 39 -4.35 -0.72 -2.68
N LEU A 40 -3.73 0.41 -3.01
CA LEU A 40 -2.36 0.47 -3.48
C LEU A 40 -1.46 0.99 -2.36
N PHE A 41 -0.22 0.52 -2.35
CA PHE A 41 0.84 1.08 -1.52
C PHE A 41 1.63 2.09 -2.33
N CYS A 42 1.94 3.23 -1.73
CA CYS A 42 2.73 4.28 -2.32
C CYS A 42 3.90 4.62 -1.39
N ASP A 43 5.10 4.63 -1.94
CA ASP A 43 6.30 5.08 -1.25
C ASP A 43 7.08 6.07 -2.12
N GLY A 44 7.91 6.89 -1.48
CA GLY A 44 8.70 7.90 -2.17
C GLY A 44 9.45 8.80 -1.21
N PHE A 45 9.95 9.92 -1.75
CA PHE A 45 10.59 10.98 -0.98
C PHE A 45 9.86 12.29 -1.21
N MET A 46 9.53 13.02 -0.15
CA MET A 46 8.95 14.36 -0.20
C MET A 46 9.82 15.27 0.64
N ASP A 47 10.32 16.35 0.04
CA ASP A 47 11.22 17.32 0.70
C ASP A 47 12.45 16.66 1.38
N GLY A 48 12.98 15.60 0.76
CA GLY A 48 14.12 14.83 1.28
C GLY A 48 13.78 13.82 2.38
N SER A 49 12.51 13.70 2.78
CA SER A 49 12.05 12.72 3.77
C SER A 49 11.29 11.58 3.09
N PRO A 50 11.50 10.31 3.48
CA PRO A 50 10.72 9.21 2.94
C PRO A 50 9.26 9.29 3.43
N PHE A 51 8.32 8.90 2.59
CA PHE A 51 6.91 8.73 2.95
C PHE A 51 6.39 7.38 2.48
N GLU A 52 5.36 6.88 3.18
CA GLU A 52 4.75 5.58 2.90
C GLU A 52 3.27 5.63 3.27
N ASN A 53 2.38 5.56 2.28
CA ASN A 53 0.94 5.66 2.48
C ASN A 53 0.20 4.55 1.73
N TRP A 54 -1.02 4.29 2.18
CA TRP A 54 -1.96 3.37 1.55
C TRP A 54 -3.14 4.15 1.00
N TYR A 55 -3.53 3.87 -0.23
CA TYR A 55 -4.62 4.57 -0.88
C TYR A 55 -5.65 3.59 -1.42
N ASP A 56 -6.93 3.93 -1.30
CA ASP A 56 -8.00 3.21 -1.95
C ASP A 56 -7.93 3.38 -3.50
N LYS A 57 -8.77 2.64 -4.21
CA LYS A 57 -8.88 2.74 -5.68
C LYS A 57 -9.27 4.13 -6.19
N SER A 58 -9.84 4.98 -5.33
CA SER A 58 -10.30 6.33 -5.65
C SER A 58 -9.21 7.37 -5.38
N GLY A 59 -8.07 6.96 -4.80
CA GLY A 59 -6.95 7.82 -4.43
C GLY A 59 -7.07 8.47 -3.06
N PHE A 60 -8.00 8.03 -2.20
CA PHE A 60 -8.11 8.51 -0.83
C PHE A 60 -7.22 7.70 0.10
N ASP A 61 -6.57 8.39 1.03
CA ASP A 61 -5.71 7.77 2.02
C ASP A 61 -6.53 6.86 2.95
N LEU A 62 -6.00 5.66 3.20
CA LEU A 62 -6.52 4.77 4.22
C LEU A 62 -5.93 5.19 5.57
N ASP A 63 -6.68 5.99 6.32
CA ASP A 63 -6.34 6.45 7.67
C ASP A 63 -6.49 5.33 8.73
N VAL A 64 -5.91 4.17 8.44
CA VAL A 64 -5.86 2.97 9.28
C VAL A 64 -4.52 2.28 9.11
N GLU A 65 -4.04 1.64 10.19
CA GLU A 65 -2.81 0.87 10.13
C GLU A 65 -3.04 -0.46 9.40
N ILE A 66 -2.38 -0.63 8.25
CA ILE A 66 -2.38 -1.87 7.48
C ILE A 66 -1.30 -2.82 8.01
N VAL A 67 -1.68 -4.04 8.39
CA VAL A 67 -0.78 -5.00 9.06
C VAL A 67 -0.29 -6.11 8.13
N ARG A 68 -1.06 -6.46 7.10
CA ARG A 68 -0.71 -7.48 6.10
C ARG A 68 -1.43 -7.26 4.78
N TRP A 69 -0.89 -7.85 3.72
CA TRP A 69 -1.42 -7.74 2.37
C TRP A 69 -1.23 -9.05 1.58
N MET A 70 -1.95 -9.18 0.47
CA MET A 70 -1.76 -10.24 -0.51
C MET A 70 -2.04 -9.74 -1.93
N GLU A 71 -1.33 -10.31 -2.90
CA GLU A 71 -1.52 -10.02 -4.33
C GLU A 71 -2.92 -10.46 -4.78
N ILE A 72 -3.56 -9.63 -5.60
CA ILE A 72 -4.80 -9.98 -6.29
C ILE A 72 -4.42 -10.72 -7.58
N PRO A 73 -4.89 -11.96 -7.80
CA PRO A 73 -4.65 -12.67 -9.06
C PRO A 73 -5.26 -11.90 -10.22
N VAL A 74 -4.47 -11.77 -11.29
CA VAL A 74 -4.89 -11.32 -12.62
C VAL A 74 -5.34 -12.50 -13.48
#